data_AF-A0A9P9CF95-F1
#
_entry.id   AF-A0A9P9CF95-F1
#
_cell.length_a   1.000
_cell.length_b   1.000
_cell.length_c   1.000
_cell.angle_alpha   90.00
_cell.angle_beta   90.00
_cell.angle_gamma   90.00
#
_symmetry.space_group_name_H-M   'P 1'
#
loop_
_entity.id
_entity.type
_entity.pdbx_description
1 polymer ?
#
loop_
_entity_poly.entity_id
_entity_poly.type
_entity_poly.pdbx_seq_one_letter_code
_entity_poly.pdbx_strand_id
1 'polypeptide(L)'
;MERPLPLAAMTSPAYPHRSNVTGMSAITALGDLEIAQLSSHPDRPASPVEENTSMRPKFWLRVKVCIRRWRVRLALWFIAAVTISFTVVFGFTILVAQNQHRPPTVTSIGGQPPRTNGVLLFGGVRFWDLKSKTLGVRFLPHWCLGQPPICYRMDEDMFFFKDSAAFGFDGFNQSDAVLAFHAKTAHIRKFDEFIDLEVTEMPRAGQLNLLGLETDVMYPFDWYEVRLTFAATGSDMKTRPIIGSSISNYLETQWKYGVNVTYLDGFDDHATKLLLGIFIDRSVVTKLSAILIVVLNWAVTLGILYMVITHVLGRRHLPVGLDSVALPFAGLFALPSVRNVMPGDPPFDFIGIIPNLAIVATCATVLLVVRIKRQANLDGLFPEVEHEGRRKTV
;
A
#
# COMPACT_ATOMS: atom_id res chain seq x y z
N MET A 1 58.00 -11.08 -21.22
CA MET A 1 57.63 -9.97 -22.14
C MET A 1 56.54 -10.50 -23.06
N GLU A 2 55.30 -10.44 -22.60
CA GLU A 2 54.14 -10.83 -23.39
C GLU A 2 53.21 -9.62 -23.45
N ARG A 3 52.90 -9.17 -24.66
CA ARG A 3 51.95 -8.08 -24.91
C ARG A 3 50.53 -8.64 -24.84
N PRO A 4 49.59 -7.99 -24.12
CA PRO A 4 48.17 -8.29 -24.31
C PRO A 4 47.60 -7.50 -25.49
N LEU A 5 46.79 -8.19 -26.29
CA LEU A 5 45.98 -7.67 -27.40
C LEU A 5 44.85 -6.76 -26.88
N PRO A 6 44.39 -5.77 -27.66
CA PRO A 6 43.30 -4.88 -27.27
C PRO A 6 41.93 -5.55 -27.52
N LEU A 7 41.08 -5.54 -26.49
CA LEU A 7 39.67 -5.93 -26.62
C LEU A 7 38.90 -4.83 -27.34
N ALA A 8 38.20 -5.22 -28.41
CA ALA A 8 37.37 -4.36 -29.24
C ALA A 8 36.17 -3.81 -28.45
N ALA A 9 35.93 -2.50 -28.60
CA ALA A 9 34.76 -1.80 -28.10
C ALA A 9 33.50 -2.24 -28.85
N MET A 10 32.52 -2.77 -28.11
CA MET A 10 31.20 -3.13 -28.63
C MET A 10 30.24 -1.99 -28.29
N THR A 11 30.11 -1.02 -29.20
CA THR A 11 29.13 0.07 -29.11
C THR A 11 27.74 -0.44 -29.50
N SER A 12 26.79 -0.40 -28.57
CA SER A 12 25.37 -0.64 -28.87
C SER A 12 24.66 0.70 -29.16
N PRO A 13 23.78 0.78 -30.17
CA PRO A 13 23.15 2.03 -30.57
C PRO A 13 22.00 2.44 -29.66
N ALA A 14 21.94 3.73 -29.37
CA ALA A 14 20.90 4.40 -28.61
C ALA A 14 19.55 4.37 -29.35
N TYR A 15 18.48 3.99 -28.64
CA TYR A 15 17.10 4.17 -29.07
C TYR A 15 16.58 5.56 -28.67
N PRO A 16 15.96 6.34 -29.57
CA PRO A 16 15.37 7.62 -29.21
C PRO A 16 13.97 7.43 -28.59
N HIS A 17 13.79 8.00 -27.40
CA HIS A 17 12.49 8.12 -26.74
C HIS A 17 11.64 9.17 -27.46
N ARG A 18 10.50 8.74 -28.01
CA ARG A 18 9.47 9.61 -28.61
C ARG A 18 8.54 10.11 -27.51
N SER A 19 8.60 11.40 -27.21
CA SER A 19 7.59 12.12 -26.44
C SER A 19 6.41 12.46 -27.35
N ASN A 20 5.18 12.22 -26.88
CA ASN A 20 3.98 12.92 -27.30
C ASN A 20 2.91 12.77 -26.21
N VAL A 21 2.71 13.86 -25.46
CA VAL A 21 1.59 14.08 -24.55
C VAL A 21 0.94 15.38 -24.98
N THR A 22 -0.22 15.28 -25.61
CA THR A 22 -1.24 16.32 -25.82
C THR A 22 -2.48 15.57 -26.32
N GLY A 23 -3.68 15.65 -25.80
CA GLY A 23 -4.27 16.26 -24.63
C GLY A 23 -5.68 15.63 -24.54
N MET A 24 -6.19 15.39 -23.35
CA MET A 24 -7.55 14.89 -23.17
C MET A 24 -8.34 15.93 -22.38
N SER A 25 -9.19 16.64 -23.10
CA SER A 25 -10.04 17.70 -22.59
C SER A 25 -11.44 17.14 -22.29
N ALA A 26 -11.96 17.58 -21.15
CA ALA A 26 -13.35 17.87 -20.83
C ALA A 26 -14.42 16.77 -20.96
N ILE A 27 -14.81 16.30 -19.78
CA ILE A 27 -16.16 15.87 -19.37
C ILE A 27 -17.15 17.02 -19.57
N THR A 28 -18.26 16.83 -20.29
CA THR A 28 -19.65 17.26 -19.93
C THR A 28 -20.60 17.06 -21.13
N ALA A 29 -21.57 16.14 -21.02
CA ALA A 29 -22.82 16.18 -21.78
C ALA A 29 -23.80 15.12 -21.23
N LEU A 30 -24.58 15.48 -20.22
CA LEU A 30 -25.78 14.73 -19.84
C LEU A 30 -26.73 15.68 -19.11
N GLY A 31 -27.74 16.16 -19.83
CA GLY A 31 -28.78 16.99 -19.30
C GLY A 31 -29.44 17.76 -20.42
N ASP A 32 -30.47 17.17 -21.02
CA ASP A 32 -31.58 17.88 -21.68
C ASP A 32 -32.74 16.89 -21.82
N LEU A 33 -33.71 17.01 -20.93
CA LEU A 33 -35.05 16.50 -21.17
C LEU A 33 -36.03 17.49 -20.55
N GLU A 34 -36.26 18.53 -21.35
CA GLU A 34 -37.14 19.63 -21.09
C GLU A 34 -38.61 19.20 -21.16
N ILE A 35 -39.35 19.76 -20.21
CA ILE A 35 -40.77 19.62 -19.97
C ILE A 35 -41.50 20.50 -20.99
N ALA A 36 -42.36 19.93 -21.82
CA ALA A 36 -43.34 20.69 -22.59
C ALA A 36 -44.77 20.29 -22.20
N GLN A 37 -45.44 21.24 -21.55
CA GLN A 37 -46.85 21.26 -21.21
C GLN A 37 -47.73 21.70 -22.41
N LEU A 38 -48.96 21.15 -22.40
CA LEU A 38 -50.27 21.71 -22.80
C LEU A 38 -50.51 22.29 -24.22
N SER A 39 -51.52 21.71 -24.90
CA SER A 39 -52.49 22.40 -25.79
C SER A 39 -53.60 21.39 -26.18
N SER A 40 -54.72 21.30 -25.45
CA SER A 40 -56.08 21.82 -25.77
C SER A 40 -56.89 21.12 -26.89
N HIS A 41 -57.89 20.31 -26.48
CA HIS A 41 -59.28 20.05 -27.03
C HIS A 41 -59.52 19.74 -28.54
N PRO A 42 -60.70 19.24 -28.99
CA PRO A 42 -61.87 18.65 -28.29
C PRO A 42 -62.41 17.33 -28.91
N ASP A 43 -63.35 16.70 -28.19
CA ASP A 43 -64.51 15.89 -28.62
C ASP A 43 -64.41 14.92 -29.82
N ARG A 44 -64.57 13.61 -29.52
CA ARG A 44 -65.25 12.66 -30.41
C ARG A 44 -66.00 11.57 -29.62
N PRO A 45 -67.22 11.19 -30.05
CA PRO A 45 -68.12 10.33 -29.30
C PRO A 45 -67.81 8.84 -29.45
N ALA A 46 -68.32 8.13 -28.45
CA ALA A 46 -68.19 6.72 -28.15
C ALA A 46 -68.44 5.74 -29.32
N SER A 47 -67.58 4.73 -29.40
CA SER A 47 -67.92 3.40 -29.91
C SER A 47 -67.70 2.38 -28.78
N PRO A 48 -68.63 1.45 -28.52
CA PRO A 48 -68.46 0.43 -27.50
C PRO A 48 -67.61 -0.68 -28.08
N VAL A 49 -66.30 -0.64 -27.79
CA VAL A 49 -65.41 -1.77 -28.05
C VAL A 49 -65.42 -2.64 -26.80
N GLU A 50 -65.89 -3.88 -26.96
CA GLU A 50 -65.90 -4.93 -25.95
C GLU A 50 -64.58 -5.00 -25.19
N GLU A 51 -64.69 -4.68 -23.91
CA GLU A 51 -63.62 -4.68 -22.94
C GLU A 51 -63.22 -6.11 -22.58
N ASN A 52 -62.33 -6.70 -23.39
CA ASN A 52 -61.70 -7.98 -23.09
C ASN A 52 -60.47 -7.76 -22.18
N THR A 53 -60.65 -7.13 -21.02
CA THR A 53 -59.60 -6.84 -20.01
C THR A 53 -59.45 -7.99 -19.00
N SER A 54 -59.45 -9.24 -19.49
CA SER A 54 -59.15 -10.43 -18.67
C SER A 54 -57.73 -10.98 -18.95
N MET A 55 -56.85 -10.17 -19.55
CA MET A 55 -55.48 -10.61 -19.84
C MET A 55 -54.50 -10.31 -18.69
N ARG A 56 -54.58 -11.20 -17.69
CA ARG A 56 -53.45 -11.80 -16.95
C ARG A 56 -52.54 -10.85 -16.15
N PRO A 57 -52.92 -10.49 -14.91
CA PRO A 57 -52.01 -9.98 -13.87
C PRO A 57 -50.76 -10.88 -13.64
N LYS A 58 -50.84 -12.16 -14.03
CA LYS A 58 -49.71 -13.12 -13.99
C LYS A 58 -48.56 -12.75 -14.94
N PHE A 59 -48.81 -12.06 -16.06
CA PHE A 59 -47.77 -11.69 -17.02
C PHE A 59 -46.90 -10.54 -16.50
N TRP A 60 -47.52 -9.50 -15.97
CA TRP A 60 -46.82 -8.35 -15.36
C TRP A 60 -45.98 -8.72 -14.14
N LEU A 61 -46.43 -9.70 -13.34
CA LEU A 61 -45.65 -10.20 -12.21
C LEU A 61 -44.38 -10.93 -12.66
N ARG A 62 -44.46 -11.75 -13.72
CA ARG A 62 -43.29 -12.45 -14.29
C ARG A 62 -42.28 -11.46 -14.88
N VAL A 63 -42.75 -10.41 -15.55
CA VAL A 63 -41.88 -9.37 -16.12
C VAL A 63 -41.13 -8.60 -15.02
N LYS A 64 -41.82 -8.17 -13.94
CA LYS A 64 -41.18 -7.50 -12.80
C LYS A 64 -40.13 -8.37 -12.09
N VAL A 65 -40.40 -9.67 -11.92
CA VAL A 65 -39.44 -10.61 -11.32
C VAL A 65 -38.23 -10.83 -12.23
N CYS A 66 -38.45 -10.92 -13.54
CA CYS A 66 -37.39 -11.09 -14.53
C CYS A 66 -36.46 -9.86 -14.56
N ILE A 67 -37.01 -8.64 -14.61
CA ILE A 67 -36.24 -7.39 -14.59
C ILE A 67 -35.43 -7.26 -13.29
N ARG A 68 -36.01 -7.63 -12.15
CA ARG A 68 -35.30 -7.55 -10.85
C ARG A 68 -34.14 -8.55 -10.77
N ARG A 69 -34.32 -9.79 -11.27
CA ARG A 69 -33.23 -10.77 -11.37
C ARG A 69 -32.14 -10.33 -12.32
N TRP A 70 -32.52 -9.71 -13.45
CA TRP A 70 -31.58 -9.23 -14.44
C TRP A 70 -30.71 -8.08 -13.89
N ARG A 71 -31.31 -7.11 -13.19
CA ARG A 71 -30.58 -6.02 -12.52
C ARG A 71 -29.59 -6.51 -11.47
N VAL A 72 -29.95 -7.53 -10.67
CA VAL A 72 -29.03 -8.11 -9.67
C VAL A 72 -27.86 -8.84 -10.34
N ARG A 73 -28.12 -9.61 -11.41
CA ARG A 73 -27.05 -10.27 -12.16
C ARG A 73 -26.11 -9.28 -12.83
N LEU A 74 -26.64 -8.20 -13.40
CA LEU A 74 -25.84 -7.14 -14.03
C LEU A 74 -24.99 -6.40 -13.01
N ALA A 75 -25.54 -6.11 -11.83
CA ALA A 75 -24.78 -5.51 -10.73
C ALA A 75 -23.64 -6.43 -10.25
N LEU A 76 -23.90 -7.72 -10.05
CA LEU A 76 -22.87 -8.69 -9.67
C LEU A 76 -21.79 -8.86 -10.74
N TRP A 77 -22.18 -8.92 -12.01
CA TRP A 77 -21.25 -9.04 -13.13
C TRP A 77 -20.38 -7.78 -13.27
N PHE A 78 -20.98 -6.60 -13.07
CA PHE A 78 -20.24 -5.34 -13.05
C PHE A 78 -19.24 -5.27 -11.89
N ILE A 79 -19.66 -5.65 -10.68
CA ILE A 79 -18.76 -5.70 -9.52
C ILE A 79 -17.60 -6.67 -9.77
N ALA A 80 -17.88 -7.87 -10.30
CA ALA A 80 -16.87 -8.87 -10.63
C ALA A 80 -15.92 -8.39 -11.75
N ALA A 81 -16.45 -7.78 -12.81
CA ALA A 81 -15.65 -7.26 -13.91
C ALA A 81 -14.74 -6.11 -13.45
N VAL A 82 -15.25 -5.19 -12.62
CA VAL A 82 -14.45 -4.08 -12.06
C VAL A 82 -13.35 -4.63 -11.15
N THR A 83 -13.67 -5.59 -10.28
CA THR A 83 -12.67 -6.19 -9.37
C THR A 83 -11.60 -6.96 -10.12
N ILE A 84 -11.96 -7.78 -11.12
CA ILE A 84 -11.00 -8.53 -11.94
C ILE A 84 -10.16 -7.59 -12.82
N SER A 85 -10.77 -6.59 -13.45
CA SER A 85 -10.06 -5.62 -14.27
C SER A 85 -9.06 -4.82 -13.43
N PHE A 86 -9.48 -4.38 -12.24
CA PHE A 86 -8.61 -3.70 -11.30
C PHE A 86 -7.45 -4.61 -10.87
N THR A 87 -7.68 -5.85 -10.45
CA THR A 87 -6.60 -6.74 -9.98
C THR A 87 -5.59 -7.10 -11.07
N VAL A 88 -6.04 -7.38 -12.30
CA VAL A 88 -5.16 -7.80 -13.40
C VAL A 88 -4.35 -6.63 -13.96
N VAL A 89 -5.00 -5.51 -14.29
CA VAL A 89 -4.29 -4.34 -14.86
C VAL A 89 -3.34 -3.76 -13.84
N PHE A 90 -3.77 -3.68 -12.58
CA PHE A 90 -2.99 -3.09 -11.52
C PHE A 90 -1.84 -3.99 -11.07
N GLY A 91 -2.10 -5.30 -10.91
CA GLY A 91 -1.07 -6.28 -10.59
C GLY A 91 0.04 -6.30 -11.65
N PHE A 92 -0.33 -6.31 -12.94
CA PHE A 92 0.66 -6.39 -14.01
C PHE A 92 1.47 -5.11 -14.17
N THR A 93 0.83 -3.94 -14.09
CA THR A 93 1.53 -2.64 -14.25
C THR A 93 2.50 -2.35 -13.11
N ILE A 94 2.17 -2.70 -11.88
CA ILE A 94 3.04 -2.44 -10.73
C ILE A 94 4.14 -3.49 -10.59
N LEU A 95 3.84 -4.79 -10.78
CA LEU A 95 4.84 -5.85 -10.63
C LEU A 95 5.91 -5.80 -11.71
N VAL A 96 5.56 -5.39 -12.94
CA VAL A 96 6.51 -5.39 -14.07
C VAL A 96 7.38 -4.13 -14.08
N ALA A 97 6.91 -3.00 -13.55
CA ALA A 97 7.64 -1.73 -13.61
C ALA A 97 8.83 -1.61 -12.64
N GLN A 98 8.91 -2.47 -11.60
CA GLN A 98 9.92 -2.32 -10.54
C GLN A 98 11.27 -2.98 -10.82
N ASN A 99 11.43 -3.73 -11.91
CA ASN A 99 12.67 -4.46 -12.22
C ASN A 99 13.73 -3.66 -13.00
N GLN A 100 13.65 -2.33 -13.03
CA GLN A 100 14.73 -1.54 -13.66
C GLN A 100 15.91 -1.37 -12.71
N HIS A 101 16.83 -2.33 -12.75
CA HIS A 101 18.19 -2.17 -12.25
C HIS A 101 18.91 -1.09 -13.07
N ARG A 102 18.69 0.17 -12.75
CA ARG A 102 19.51 1.24 -13.32
C ARG A 102 20.88 1.18 -12.66
N PRO A 103 21.98 1.28 -13.44
CA PRO A 103 23.30 1.41 -12.86
C PRO A 103 23.34 2.63 -11.94
N PRO A 104 24.19 2.63 -10.89
CA PRO A 104 24.33 3.78 -10.01
C PRO A 104 24.68 5.00 -10.86
N THR A 105 23.82 6.01 -10.80
CA THR A 105 24.07 7.30 -11.44
C THR A 105 24.30 8.31 -10.33
N VAL A 106 25.41 9.06 -10.43
CA VAL A 106 25.66 10.18 -9.53
C VAL A 106 24.73 11.30 -9.97
N THR A 107 23.57 11.40 -9.31
CA THR A 107 22.64 12.49 -9.53
C THR A 107 23.17 13.75 -8.86
N SER A 108 22.99 14.91 -9.49
CA SER A 108 23.25 16.21 -8.87
C SER A 108 22.57 16.30 -7.51
N ILE A 109 23.30 16.76 -6.50
CA ILE A 109 22.88 16.70 -5.10
C ILE A 109 22.51 18.13 -4.66
N GLY A 110 21.26 18.34 -4.21
CA GLY A 110 20.81 19.63 -3.68
C GLY A 110 20.92 20.81 -4.65
N GLY A 111 20.86 20.58 -5.97
CA GLY A 111 21.04 21.63 -6.99
C GLY A 111 22.49 22.04 -7.24
N GLN A 112 23.46 21.48 -6.50
CA GLN A 112 24.87 21.64 -6.78
C GLN A 112 25.31 20.69 -7.91
N PRO A 113 26.27 21.10 -8.76
CA PRO A 113 26.81 20.24 -9.79
C PRO A 113 27.43 18.99 -9.15
N PRO A 114 27.27 17.79 -9.76
CA PRO A 114 27.85 16.57 -9.23
C PRO A 114 29.37 16.73 -9.15
N ARG A 115 29.94 16.38 -7.99
CA ARG A 115 31.40 16.34 -7.83
C ARG A 115 31.98 15.29 -8.77
N THR A 116 33.05 15.67 -9.46
CA THR A 116 33.70 14.81 -10.45
C THR A 116 34.63 13.77 -9.82
N ASN A 117 35.21 14.08 -8.66
CA ASN A 117 36.22 13.24 -8.02
C ASN A 117 35.89 13.00 -6.54
N GLY A 118 35.90 11.73 -6.13
CA GLY A 118 35.83 11.33 -4.72
C GLY A 118 35.11 10.00 -4.49
N VAL A 119 34.69 9.77 -3.26
CA VAL A 119 34.10 8.51 -2.78
C VAL A 119 32.61 8.48 -3.05
N LEU A 120 32.13 7.44 -3.74
CA LEU A 120 30.72 7.10 -3.88
C LEU A 120 30.41 5.94 -2.94
N LEU A 121 29.43 6.13 -2.06
CA LEU A 121 28.92 5.06 -1.20
C LEU A 121 27.82 4.30 -1.94
N PHE A 122 28.14 3.10 -2.44
CA PHE A 122 27.14 2.25 -3.11
C PHE A 122 26.72 1.12 -2.19
N GLY A 123 25.45 1.05 -1.84
CA GLY A 123 24.98 0.16 -0.79
C GLY A 123 23.61 -0.45 -1.04
N GLY A 124 23.15 -1.20 -0.05
CA GLY A 124 21.80 -1.74 0.01
C GLY A 124 21.33 -1.86 1.44
N VAL A 125 20.02 -1.81 1.64
CA VAL A 125 19.42 -2.10 2.95
C VAL A 125 19.46 -3.60 3.17
N ARG A 126 19.96 -4.01 4.34
CA ARG A 126 20.05 -5.40 4.75
C ARG A 126 18.82 -5.85 5.52
N PHE A 127 18.41 -5.03 6.48
CA PHE A 127 17.22 -5.25 7.28
C PHE A 127 16.70 -3.91 7.78
N TRP A 128 15.39 -3.87 7.99
CA TRP A 128 14.72 -2.79 8.69
C TRP A 128 13.90 -3.42 9.82
N ASP A 129 14.36 -3.26 11.06
CA ASP A 129 13.63 -3.74 12.23
C ASP A 129 12.81 -2.59 12.82
N LEU A 130 11.49 -2.72 12.66
CA LEU A 130 10.51 -1.73 13.08
C LEU A 130 10.34 -1.69 14.61
N LYS A 131 10.66 -2.78 15.33
CA LYS A 131 10.52 -2.84 16.79
C LYS A 131 11.65 -2.10 17.49
N SER A 132 12.88 -2.36 17.07
CA SER A 132 14.08 -1.68 17.58
C SER A 132 14.33 -0.34 16.89
N LYS A 133 13.60 -0.03 15.80
CA LYS A 133 13.83 1.15 14.94
C LYS A 133 15.28 1.19 14.45
N THR A 134 15.81 0.03 14.06
CA THR A 134 17.19 -0.10 13.57
C THR A 134 17.18 -0.40 12.08
N LEU A 135 17.91 0.42 11.32
CA LEU A 135 18.14 0.25 9.89
C LEU A 135 19.56 -0.28 9.67
N GLY A 136 19.66 -1.54 9.24
CA GLY A 136 20.94 -2.10 8.82
C GLY A 136 21.22 -1.73 7.37
N VAL A 137 22.22 -0.88 7.12
CA VAL A 137 22.65 -0.53 5.76
C VAL A 137 24.06 -1.02 5.51
N ARG A 138 24.25 -1.59 4.33
CA ARG A 138 25.56 -2.01 3.86
C ARG A 138 26.04 -1.04 2.80
N PHE A 139 27.19 -0.42 2.99
CA PHE A 139 27.83 0.43 1.98
C PHE A 139 29.12 -0.22 1.48
N LEU A 140 29.37 -0.07 0.18
CA LEU A 140 30.60 -0.45 -0.48
C LEU A 140 31.19 0.82 -1.14
N PRO A 141 32.31 1.34 -0.63
CA PRO A 141 32.90 2.56 -1.16
C PRO A 141 33.53 2.30 -2.53
N HIS A 142 33.29 3.21 -3.45
CA HIS A 142 33.93 3.26 -4.78
C HIS A 142 34.61 4.61 -4.94
N TRP A 143 35.73 4.64 -5.65
CA TRP A 143 36.40 5.88 -6.01
C TRP A 143 35.99 6.26 -7.43
N CYS A 144 35.39 7.44 -7.61
CA CYS A 144 34.95 7.90 -8.92
C CYS A 144 35.75 9.12 -9.39
N LEU A 145 35.99 9.17 -10.70
CA LEU A 145 36.78 10.21 -11.36
C LEU A 145 36.08 10.68 -12.65
N GLY A 146 36.18 11.97 -12.95
CA GLY A 146 35.75 12.56 -14.23
C GLY A 146 34.27 12.94 -14.36
N GLN A 147 33.85 13.32 -15.57
CA GLN A 147 32.46 13.66 -15.93
C GLN A 147 32.14 13.07 -17.32
N PRO A 148 31.28 12.02 -17.43
CA PRO A 148 30.56 11.34 -16.36
C PRO A 148 31.51 10.59 -15.41
N PRO A 149 31.13 10.43 -14.12
CA PRO A 149 31.99 9.79 -13.15
C PRO A 149 32.15 8.31 -13.48
N ILE A 150 33.38 7.88 -13.74
CA ILE A 150 33.74 6.47 -13.85
C ILE A 150 34.18 6.01 -12.47
N CYS A 151 33.46 5.03 -11.92
CA CYS A 151 33.69 4.52 -10.58
C CYS A 151 34.51 3.24 -10.63
N TYR A 152 35.59 3.22 -9.86
CA TYR A 152 36.48 2.09 -9.67
C TYR A 152 36.37 1.58 -8.24
N ARG A 153 36.80 0.34 -8.05
CA ARG A 153 37.01 -0.19 -6.71
C ARG A 153 38.11 0.60 -6.03
N MET A 154 37.98 0.77 -4.72
CA MET A 154 38.93 1.50 -3.91
C MET A 154 40.11 0.61 -3.52
N ASP A 155 41.33 1.10 -3.75
CA ASP A 155 42.59 0.40 -3.47
C ASP A 155 43.32 0.97 -2.22
N GLU A 156 42.75 1.97 -1.57
CA GLU A 156 43.25 2.58 -0.34
C GLU A 156 42.37 2.24 0.86
N ASP A 157 43.00 2.16 2.04
CA ASP A 157 42.29 2.00 3.30
C ASP A 157 41.59 3.32 3.67
N MET A 158 40.34 3.23 4.14
CA MET A 158 39.48 4.36 4.44
C MET A 158 38.74 4.18 5.75
N PHE A 159 38.63 5.25 6.52
CA PHE A 159 37.83 5.31 7.74
C PHE A 159 36.60 6.18 7.51
N PHE A 160 35.44 5.73 7.98
CA PHE A 160 34.20 6.48 7.91
C PHE A 160 33.69 6.80 9.31
N PHE A 161 33.25 8.04 9.47
CA PHE A 161 32.75 8.60 10.72
C PHE A 161 31.30 8.98 10.55
N LYS A 162 30.50 8.82 11.62
CA LYS A 162 29.09 9.23 11.64
C LYS A 162 28.83 10.32 12.68
N ASP A 163 27.79 11.11 12.44
CA ASP A 163 27.19 12.05 13.39
C ASP A 163 28.22 13.01 14.02
N SER A 164 28.31 13.07 15.35
CA SER A 164 29.25 13.94 16.07
C SER A 164 30.71 13.71 15.63
N ALA A 165 31.12 12.45 15.45
CA ALA A 165 32.46 12.10 15.00
C ALA A 165 32.72 12.51 13.55
N ALA A 166 31.68 12.60 12.71
CA ALA A 166 31.81 13.09 11.33
C ALA A 166 32.11 14.59 11.26
N PHE A 167 31.82 15.35 12.33
CA PHE A 167 32.19 16.76 12.37
C PHE A 167 33.68 16.97 12.63
N GLY A 168 34.35 16.02 13.29
CA GLY A 168 35.80 16.07 13.53
C GLY A 168 36.25 17.27 14.38
N PHE A 169 35.40 17.75 15.31
CA PHE A 169 35.72 18.92 16.14
C PHE A 169 37.01 18.75 16.95
N ASP A 170 37.31 17.52 17.37
CA ASP A 170 38.54 17.15 18.09
C ASP A 170 39.58 16.46 17.18
N GLY A 171 39.42 16.58 15.86
CA GLY A 171 40.12 15.79 14.87
C GLY A 171 39.50 14.42 14.62
N PHE A 172 40.02 13.70 13.63
CA PHE A 172 39.59 12.33 13.33
C PHE A 172 40.45 11.33 14.08
N ASN A 173 39.81 10.46 14.86
CA ASN A 173 40.47 9.40 15.62
C ASN A 173 39.99 8.03 15.14
N GLN A 174 40.92 7.13 14.84
CA GLN A 174 40.60 5.80 14.29
C GLN A 174 39.64 4.99 15.17
N SER A 175 39.69 5.16 16.50
CA SER A 175 38.80 4.45 17.43
C SER A 175 37.32 4.80 17.25
N ASP A 176 37.03 5.98 16.69
CA ASP A 176 35.68 6.52 16.55
C ASP A 176 35.13 6.25 15.14
N ALA A 177 35.92 5.60 14.29
CA ALA A 177 35.49 5.18 12.97
C ALA A 177 34.44 4.08 13.09
N VAL A 178 33.29 4.31 12.47
CA VAL A 178 32.19 3.35 12.42
C VAL A 178 32.44 2.27 11.37
N LEU A 179 33.22 2.60 10.33
CA LEU A 179 33.59 1.67 9.28
C LEU A 179 35.08 1.84 8.96
N ALA A 180 35.80 0.73 8.85
CA ALA A 180 37.22 0.70 8.55
C ALA A 180 37.45 -0.16 7.30
N PHE A 181 37.28 0.44 6.13
CA PHE A 181 37.46 -0.26 4.87
C PHE A 181 38.95 -0.53 4.64
N HIS A 182 39.32 -1.80 4.54
CA HIS A 182 40.66 -2.24 4.20
C HIS A 182 40.70 -2.77 2.76
N ALA A 183 41.50 -2.12 1.89
CA ALA A 183 41.55 -2.45 0.47
C ALA A 183 42.10 -3.86 0.21
N LYS A 184 43.10 -4.28 0.98
CA LYS A 184 43.75 -5.60 0.84
C LYS A 184 42.79 -6.76 1.09
N THR A 185 41.83 -6.57 1.98
CA THR A 185 40.86 -7.61 2.36
C THR A 185 39.57 -7.56 1.54
N ALA A 186 39.33 -6.48 0.79
CA ALA A 186 38.17 -6.33 -0.07
C ALA A 186 38.01 -7.47 -1.10
N HIS A 187 39.08 -8.16 -1.49
CA HIS A 187 39.02 -9.32 -2.41
C HIS A 187 38.41 -10.58 -1.78
N ILE A 188 38.39 -10.68 -0.46
CA ILE A 188 37.84 -11.82 0.24
C ILE A 188 36.35 -11.57 0.43
N ARG A 189 35.47 -12.40 -0.16
CA ARG A 189 33.99 -12.34 -0.10
C ARG A 189 33.37 -12.32 1.32
N LYS A 190 34.18 -12.26 2.38
CA LYS A 190 33.77 -12.27 3.79
C LYS A 190 33.84 -10.91 4.49
N PHE A 191 34.38 -9.86 3.86
CA PHE A 191 34.35 -8.51 4.44
C PHE A 191 33.04 -7.83 4.13
N ASP A 192 32.00 -8.36 4.77
CA ASP A 192 30.71 -7.73 4.93
C ASP A 192 30.82 -6.79 6.12
N GLU A 193 31.47 -5.65 5.95
CA GLU A 193 31.34 -4.60 6.96
C GLU A 193 29.99 -3.89 6.74
N PHE A 194 29.21 -3.80 7.81
CA PHE A 194 27.87 -3.23 7.82
C PHE A 194 27.81 -2.11 8.83
N ILE A 195 27.03 -1.08 8.49
CA ILE A 195 26.74 0.01 9.42
C ILE A 195 25.30 -0.19 9.85
N ASP A 196 25.13 -0.60 11.10
CA ASP A 196 23.82 -0.57 11.74
C ASP A 196 23.55 0.88 12.15
N LEU A 197 22.55 1.46 11.50
CA LEU A 197 22.09 2.81 11.74
C LEU A 197 20.90 2.73 12.69
N GLU A 198 21.11 3.21 13.91
CA GLU A 198 20.02 3.45 14.85
C GLU A 198 19.27 4.69 14.38
N VAL A 199 17.95 4.57 14.26
CA VAL A 199 17.13 5.70 13.85
C VAL A 199 16.89 6.58 15.05
N THR A 200 17.61 7.70 15.12
CA THR A 200 17.33 8.75 16.10
C THR A 200 15.96 9.35 15.79
N GLU A 201 15.05 9.29 16.75
CA GLU A 201 13.65 9.68 16.62
C GLU A 201 13.47 11.21 16.47
N MET A 202 13.79 11.83 15.31
CA MET A 202 13.45 13.25 15.06
C MET A 202 13.26 13.61 13.58
N PRO A 203 12.34 14.57 13.26
CA PRO A 203 10.92 14.58 13.53
C PRO A 203 10.12 14.04 12.33
N ARG A 204 9.05 13.31 12.68
CA ARG A 204 8.06 12.70 11.79
C ARG A 204 7.38 13.76 10.92
N ALA A 205 7.33 13.60 9.61
CA ALA A 205 6.34 14.34 8.82
C ALA A 205 5.16 13.44 8.48
N GLY A 206 4.04 13.78 9.09
CA GLY A 206 2.75 13.09 9.00
C GLY A 206 1.82 13.57 10.10
N GLN A 207 2.38 13.92 11.26
CA GLN A 207 1.65 14.48 12.39
C GLN A 207 2.49 15.53 13.11
N LEU A 208 2.25 16.81 12.81
CA LEU A 208 2.02 17.75 13.90
C LEU A 208 0.82 17.19 14.68
N ASN A 209 1.09 16.27 15.61
CA ASN A 209 0.11 15.79 16.56
C ASN A 209 -0.22 16.97 17.45
N LEU A 210 -1.30 17.67 17.12
CA LEU A 210 -1.86 18.81 17.87
C LEU A 210 -2.15 18.48 19.35
N LEU A 211 -1.95 17.23 19.80
CA LEU A 211 -2.25 16.74 21.15
C LEU A 211 -1.26 15.68 21.71
N GLY A 212 -0.09 15.46 21.09
CA GLY A 212 0.97 14.63 21.70
C GLY A 212 0.64 13.14 21.94
N LEU A 213 -0.34 12.56 21.25
CA LEU A 213 -0.54 11.10 21.28
C LEU A 213 0.44 10.45 20.30
N GLU A 214 1.59 10.04 20.80
CA GLU A 214 2.51 9.17 20.08
C GLU A 214 1.85 7.82 19.83
N THR A 215 1.45 7.56 18.61
CA THR A 215 1.07 6.21 18.22
C THR A 215 2.30 5.55 17.59
N ASP A 216 2.93 4.60 18.30
CA ASP A 216 3.90 3.61 17.75
C ASP A 216 3.24 2.67 16.71
N VAL A 217 2.23 3.15 16.01
CA VAL A 217 1.32 2.35 15.22
C VAL A 217 1.88 2.33 13.81
N MET A 218 2.31 1.14 13.41
CA MET A 218 2.95 0.76 12.14
C MET A 218 2.01 0.98 10.93
N TYR A 219 1.61 2.21 10.64
CA TYR A 219 0.57 2.44 9.65
C TYR A 219 1.16 2.27 8.23
N PRO A 220 0.44 1.62 7.28
CA PRO A 220 0.96 1.34 5.94
C PRO A 220 1.25 2.59 5.11
N PHE A 221 0.86 3.78 5.56
CA PHE A 221 1.11 5.06 4.89
C PHE A 221 2.18 5.89 5.57
N ASP A 222 2.72 5.43 6.69
CA ASP A 222 3.82 6.10 7.36
C ASP A 222 5.10 5.96 6.55
N TRP A 223 5.93 6.99 6.66
CA TRP A 223 7.27 7.00 6.13
C TRP A 223 8.23 7.42 7.24
N TYR A 224 9.46 6.96 7.12
CA TYR A 224 10.53 7.21 8.07
C TYR A 224 11.67 7.90 7.33
N GLU A 225 12.34 8.83 7.99
CA GLU A 225 13.56 9.43 7.47
C GLU A 225 14.65 9.27 8.51
N VAL A 226 15.78 8.70 8.09
CA VAL A 226 16.98 8.56 8.90
C VAL A 226 17.97 9.57 8.40
N ARG A 227 18.29 10.57 9.22
CA ARG A 227 19.30 11.58 8.90
C ARG A 227 20.57 11.27 9.66
N LEU A 228 21.68 11.31 8.95
CA LEU A 228 22.99 11.01 9.50
C LEU A 228 24.04 11.80 8.73
N THR A 229 25.08 12.21 9.44
CA THR A 229 26.20 12.93 8.83
C THR A 229 27.36 11.96 8.62
N PHE A 230 27.92 11.90 7.43
CA PHE A 230 29.08 11.07 7.10
C PHE A 230 30.29 11.94 6.74
N ALA A 231 31.44 11.50 7.22
CA ALA A 231 32.75 11.94 6.76
C ALA A 231 33.62 10.73 6.46
N ALA A 232 34.56 10.88 5.53
CA ALA A 232 35.49 9.83 5.14
C ALA A 232 36.92 10.37 5.22
N THR A 233 37.85 9.58 5.74
CA THR A 233 39.27 9.91 5.78
C THR A 233 40.11 8.77 5.23
N GLY A 234 41.26 9.11 4.65
CA GLY A 234 42.27 8.10 4.29
C GLY A 234 42.99 7.57 5.52
N SER A 235 43.92 6.64 5.29
CA SER A 235 44.86 6.15 6.30
C SER A 235 45.76 7.24 6.89
N ASP A 236 45.92 8.36 6.18
CA ASP A 236 46.65 9.55 6.61
C ASP A 236 45.80 10.52 7.45
N MET A 237 44.57 10.12 7.82
CA MET A 237 43.57 10.94 8.52
C MET A 237 43.19 12.23 7.78
N LYS A 238 43.52 12.35 6.49
CA LYS A 238 43.05 13.45 5.67
C LYS A 238 41.68 13.13 5.10
N THR A 239 40.81 14.13 5.10
CA THR A 239 39.44 13.99 4.61
C THR A 239 39.43 13.74 3.11
N ARG A 240 38.62 12.77 2.69
CA ARG A 240 38.34 12.50 1.28
C ARG A 240 36.93 12.97 0.95
N PRO A 241 36.72 13.62 -0.21
CA PRO A 241 35.40 14.09 -0.59
C PRO A 241 34.48 12.92 -0.88
N ILE A 242 33.31 12.91 -0.25
CA ILE A 242 32.22 12.03 -0.62
C ILE A 242 31.42 12.73 -1.71
N ILE A 243 31.26 12.08 -2.86
CA ILE A 243 30.54 12.63 -4.02
C ILE A 243 29.07 12.25 -4.03
N GLY A 244 28.68 11.22 -3.28
CA GLY A 244 27.29 10.83 -3.16
C GLY A 244 27.11 9.48 -2.48
N SER A 245 25.84 9.08 -2.39
CA SER A 245 25.43 7.78 -1.90
C SER A 245 24.29 7.25 -2.77
N SER A 246 24.25 5.95 -2.96
CA SER A 246 23.19 5.25 -3.68
C SER A 246 22.87 3.96 -2.93
N ILE A 247 21.60 3.78 -2.60
CA ILE A 247 21.09 2.56 -1.96
C ILE A 247 20.23 1.82 -2.97
N SER A 248 20.63 0.59 -3.26
CA SER A 248 19.87 -0.36 -4.07
C SER A 248 19.06 -1.28 -3.16
N ASN A 249 17.77 -1.41 -3.43
CA ASN A 249 16.93 -2.39 -2.75
C ASN A 249 16.95 -3.71 -3.53
N TYR A 250 17.75 -4.67 -3.07
CA TYR A 250 17.87 -5.98 -3.73
C TYR A 250 16.90 -7.04 -3.17
N LEU A 251 16.43 -6.90 -1.93
CA LEU A 251 15.86 -8.02 -1.17
C LEU A 251 14.47 -7.81 -0.58
N GLU A 252 13.92 -6.58 -0.55
CA GLU A 252 12.68 -6.34 0.21
C GLU A 252 11.58 -5.71 -0.65
N THR A 253 10.61 -6.53 -1.04
CA THR A 253 9.43 -6.13 -1.83
C THR A 253 8.42 -5.25 -1.08
N GLN A 254 8.52 -5.19 0.25
CA GLN A 254 7.56 -4.49 1.11
C GLN A 254 7.92 -3.03 1.37
N TRP A 255 9.19 -2.67 1.25
CA TRP A 255 9.70 -1.34 1.55
C TRP A 255 10.32 -0.71 0.30
N LYS A 256 10.17 0.60 0.19
CA LYS A 256 10.77 1.43 -0.82
C LYS A 256 11.75 2.35 -0.10
N TYR A 257 13.02 2.20 -0.45
CA TYR A 257 14.08 3.04 0.08
C TYR A 257 14.40 4.15 -0.92
N GLY A 258 14.48 5.37 -0.41
CA GLY A 258 14.95 6.54 -1.12
C GLY A 258 16.15 7.12 -0.39
N VAL A 259 17.03 7.78 -1.13
CA VAL A 259 18.17 8.47 -0.54
C VAL A 259 18.14 9.90 -1.03
N ASN A 260 18.12 10.83 -0.10
CA ASN A 260 18.44 12.21 -0.34
C ASN A 260 19.80 12.50 0.26
N VAL A 261 20.56 13.31 -0.45
CA VAL A 261 21.91 13.64 -0.07
C VAL A 261 22.01 15.15 -0.11
N THR A 262 22.78 15.71 0.80
CA THR A 262 23.06 17.14 0.86
C THR A 262 24.51 17.32 1.27
N TYR A 263 25.26 18.12 0.52
CA TYR A 263 26.62 18.47 0.89
C TYR A 263 26.60 19.52 2.00
N LEU A 264 27.41 19.32 3.04
CA LEU A 264 27.60 20.30 4.12
C LEU A 264 28.89 21.08 3.89
N ASP A 265 28.95 21.75 2.74
CA ASP A 265 30.09 22.58 2.37
C ASP A 265 30.04 23.90 3.11
N GLY A 266 31.13 24.28 3.76
CA GLY A 266 31.25 25.54 4.50
C GLY A 266 30.81 25.48 5.96
N PHE A 267 30.45 24.31 6.49
CA PHE A 267 30.30 24.14 7.94
C PHE A 267 31.67 24.12 8.64
N ASP A 268 32.73 23.76 7.92
CA ASP A 268 34.11 23.73 8.42
C ASP A 268 35.10 23.72 7.24
N ASP A 269 36.24 24.41 7.35
CA ASP A 269 37.25 24.50 6.27
C ASP A 269 37.97 23.17 5.99
N HIS A 270 37.73 22.16 6.84
CA HIS A 270 38.55 20.96 6.89
C HIS A 270 37.90 19.67 6.40
N ALA A 271 36.61 19.64 6.03
CA ALA A 271 36.03 18.39 5.52
C ALA A 271 34.82 18.60 4.61
N THR A 272 34.82 17.88 3.49
CA THR A 272 33.66 17.72 2.61
C THR A 272 32.70 16.70 3.21
N LYS A 273 31.83 17.18 4.11
CA LYS A 273 30.86 16.38 4.87
C LYS A 273 29.59 16.09 4.04
N LEU A 274 28.97 14.94 4.28
CA LEU A 274 27.76 14.51 3.59
C LEU A 274 26.62 14.31 4.60
N LEU A 275 25.53 15.07 4.48
CA LEU A 275 24.30 14.75 5.19
C LEU A 275 23.47 13.80 4.32
N LEU A 276 23.29 12.59 4.82
CA LEU A 276 22.53 11.53 4.19
C LEU A 276 21.16 11.43 4.86
N GLY A 277 20.10 11.61 4.08
CA GLY A 277 18.71 11.38 4.48
C GLY A 277 18.17 10.13 3.79
N ILE A 278 18.03 9.03 4.52
CA ILE A 278 17.46 7.80 3.99
C ILE A 278 15.96 7.80 4.27
N PHE A 279 15.17 7.82 3.21
CA PHE A 279 13.72 7.70 3.27
C PHE A 279 13.30 6.24 3.17
N ILE A 280 12.46 5.81 4.10
CA ILE A 280 11.88 4.47 4.15
C ILE A 280 10.37 4.64 4.02
N ASP A 281 9.82 4.18 2.91
CA ASP A 281 8.39 4.22 2.63
C ASP A 281 7.87 2.79 2.40
N ARG A 282 6.58 2.53 2.67
CA ARG A 282 5.96 1.26 2.29
C ARG A 282 5.81 1.17 0.78
N SER A 283 5.94 -0.03 0.23
CA SER A 283 5.71 -0.26 -1.19
C SER A 283 4.27 0.07 -1.56
N VAL A 284 4.06 0.55 -2.79
CA VAL A 284 2.73 0.90 -3.31
C VAL A 284 1.78 -0.28 -3.25
N VAL A 285 2.31 -1.51 -3.42
CA VAL A 285 1.56 -2.76 -3.30
C VAL A 285 0.96 -2.92 -1.90
N THR A 286 1.75 -2.69 -0.85
CA THR A 286 1.28 -2.76 0.54
C THR A 286 0.22 -1.71 0.83
N LYS A 287 0.44 -0.45 0.41
CA LYS A 287 -0.53 0.66 0.59
C LYS A 287 -1.89 0.32 -0.02
N LEU A 288 -1.89 -0.27 -1.21
CA LEU A 288 -3.14 -0.60 -1.90
C LEU A 288 -3.78 -1.87 -1.42
N SER A 289 -2.99 -2.86 -0.98
CA SER A 289 -3.52 -4.02 -0.27
C SER A 289 -4.28 -3.58 0.98
N ALA A 290 -3.75 -2.63 1.75
CA ALA A 290 -4.45 -2.07 2.92
C ALA A 290 -5.78 -1.43 2.53
N ILE A 291 -5.78 -0.57 1.51
CA ILE A 291 -7.01 0.10 1.01
C ILE A 291 -8.03 -0.94 0.55
N LEU A 292 -7.60 -1.94 -0.21
CA LEU A 292 -8.48 -3.00 -0.72
C LEU A 292 -9.12 -3.79 0.41
N ILE A 293 -8.36 -4.14 1.45
CA ILE A 293 -8.89 -4.83 2.64
C ILE A 293 -9.94 -3.97 3.34
N VAL A 294 -9.68 -2.67 3.51
CA VAL A 294 -10.66 -1.73 4.10
C VAL A 294 -11.94 -1.70 3.25
N VAL A 295 -11.83 -1.56 1.93
CA VAL A 295 -12.99 -1.53 1.02
C VAL A 295 -13.77 -2.84 1.07
N LEU A 296 -13.09 -3.99 1.05
CA LEU A 296 -13.72 -5.31 1.12
C LEU A 296 -14.43 -5.51 2.47
N ASN A 297 -13.82 -5.08 3.57
CA ASN A 297 -14.41 -5.15 4.90
C ASN A 297 -15.71 -4.31 4.97
N TRP A 298 -15.68 -3.09 4.44
CA TRP A 298 -16.88 -2.25 4.34
C TRP A 298 -17.94 -2.85 3.41
N ALA A 299 -17.55 -3.41 2.27
CA ALA A 299 -18.49 -4.05 1.35
C ALA A 299 -19.21 -5.24 2.00
N VAL A 300 -18.50 -6.09 2.75
CA VAL A 300 -19.08 -7.20 3.51
C VAL A 300 -20.01 -6.68 4.60
N THR A 301 -19.58 -5.67 5.36
CA THR A 301 -20.39 -5.06 6.43
C THR A 301 -21.69 -4.45 5.88
N LEU A 302 -21.62 -3.69 4.79
CA LEU A 302 -22.78 -3.14 4.11
C LEU A 302 -23.69 -4.23 3.52
N GLY A 303 -23.11 -5.32 3.00
CA GLY A 303 -23.86 -6.47 2.50
C GLY A 303 -24.67 -7.16 3.61
N ILE A 304 -24.07 -7.40 4.78
CA ILE A 304 -24.74 -7.95 5.95
C ILE A 304 -25.83 -6.98 6.43
N LEU A 305 -25.52 -5.70 6.58
CA LEU A 305 -26.48 -4.67 6.99
C LEU A 305 -27.69 -4.63 6.04
N TYR A 306 -27.45 -4.64 4.73
CA TYR A 306 -28.52 -4.68 3.73
C TYR A 306 -29.38 -5.95 3.83
N MET A 307 -28.77 -7.12 4.05
CA MET A 307 -29.50 -8.36 4.30
C MET A 307 -30.39 -8.26 5.55
N VAL A 308 -29.88 -7.69 6.65
CA VAL A 308 -30.65 -7.48 7.88
C VAL A 308 -31.83 -6.54 7.62
N ILE A 309 -31.59 -5.36 7.04
CA ILE A 309 -32.63 -4.37 6.76
C ILE A 309 -33.73 -4.98 5.89
N THR A 310 -33.36 -5.67 4.81
CA THR A 310 -34.35 -6.29 3.90
C THR A 310 -35.12 -7.43 4.56
N HIS A 311 -34.51 -8.16 5.49
CA HIS A 311 -35.19 -9.21 6.23
C HIS A 311 -36.17 -8.65 7.27
N VAL A 312 -35.72 -7.67 8.05
CA VAL A 312 -36.51 -7.03 9.12
C VAL A 312 -37.67 -6.22 8.54
N LEU A 313 -37.41 -5.36 7.55
CA LEU A 313 -38.43 -4.48 6.96
C LEU A 313 -39.27 -5.17 5.88
N GLY A 314 -38.64 -6.01 5.06
CA GLY A 314 -39.29 -6.59 3.89
C GLY A 314 -40.23 -7.75 4.19
N ARG A 315 -40.28 -8.25 5.45
CA ARG A 315 -40.98 -9.48 5.87
C ARG A 315 -40.71 -10.69 4.97
N ARG A 316 -39.62 -10.66 4.20
CA ARG A 316 -39.30 -11.71 3.24
C ARG A 316 -38.76 -12.91 3.99
N HIS A 317 -39.36 -14.06 3.71
CA HIS A 317 -38.84 -15.33 4.20
C HIS A 317 -37.49 -15.56 3.54
N LEU A 318 -36.49 -15.87 4.38
CA LEU A 318 -35.19 -16.28 3.90
C LEU A 318 -35.34 -17.56 3.07
N PRO A 319 -34.50 -17.75 2.04
CA PRO A 319 -34.44 -19.02 1.35
C PRO A 319 -34.17 -20.14 2.35
N VAL A 320 -34.99 -21.19 2.28
CA VAL A 320 -34.91 -22.37 3.17
C VAL A 320 -33.51 -22.97 3.04
N GLY A 321 -32.80 -23.11 4.16
CA GLY A 321 -31.45 -23.68 4.22
C GLY A 321 -30.29 -22.68 4.37
N LEU A 322 -30.55 -21.37 4.31
CA LEU A 322 -29.51 -20.38 4.64
C LEU A 322 -29.64 -19.94 6.11
N ASP A 323 -28.68 -20.32 6.95
CA ASP A 323 -28.60 -19.81 8.33
C ASP A 323 -28.17 -18.35 8.34
N SER A 324 -29.16 -17.47 8.17
CA SER A 324 -29.01 -16.00 8.19
C SER A 324 -28.27 -15.45 9.41
N VAL A 325 -28.34 -16.17 10.54
CA VAL A 325 -27.66 -15.79 11.79
C VAL A 325 -26.19 -16.22 11.77
N ALA A 326 -25.88 -17.40 11.22
CA ALA A 326 -24.52 -17.93 11.22
C ALA A 326 -23.56 -17.08 10.36
N LEU A 327 -24.05 -16.48 9.27
CA LEU A 327 -23.24 -15.68 8.35
C LEU A 327 -22.60 -14.44 9.01
N PRO A 328 -23.34 -13.55 9.74
CA PRO A 328 -22.74 -12.46 10.49
C PRO A 328 -21.75 -12.91 11.57
N PHE A 329 -22.05 -14.01 12.29
CA PHE A 329 -21.14 -14.55 13.30
C PHE A 329 -19.84 -15.06 12.67
N ALA A 330 -19.93 -15.79 11.56
CA ALA A 330 -18.75 -16.19 10.80
C ALA A 330 -17.94 -14.97 10.31
N GLY A 331 -18.62 -13.90 9.86
CA GLY A 331 -18.01 -12.63 9.49
C GLY A 331 -17.21 -11.97 10.62
N LEU A 332 -17.74 -11.98 11.86
CA LEU A 332 -17.04 -11.42 13.04
C LEU A 332 -15.69 -12.09 13.31
N PHE A 333 -15.55 -13.38 13.01
CA PHE A 333 -14.29 -14.11 13.19
C PHE A 333 -13.40 -14.08 11.95
N ALA A 334 -13.99 -14.04 10.76
CA ALA A 334 -13.23 -14.02 9.51
C ALA A 334 -12.52 -12.68 9.28
N LEU A 335 -13.15 -11.55 9.64
CA LEU A 335 -12.61 -10.21 9.40
C LEU A 335 -11.27 -9.96 10.13
N PRO A 336 -11.13 -10.25 11.44
CA PRO A 336 -9.84 -10.17 12.12
C PRO A 336 -8.81 -11.16 11.56
N SER A 337 -9.25 -12.35 11.14
CA SER A 337 -8.34 -13.38 10.60
C SER A 337 -7.68 -12.93 9.29
N VAL A 338 -8.44 -12.36 8.35
CA VAL A 338 -7.90 -11.83 7.08
C VAL A 338 -6.90 -10.70 7.32
N ARG A 339 -7.15 -9.88 8.35
CA ARG A 339 -6.27 -8.78 8.74
C ARG A 339 -4.93 -9.26 9.28
N ASN A 340 -4.95 -10.28 10.15
CA ASN A 340 -3.74 -10.84 10.75
C ASN A 340 -2.77 -11.47 9.72
N VAL A 341 -3.23 -11.74 8.50
CA VAL A 341 -2.38 -12.24 7.41
C VAL A 341 -1.60 -11.10 6.72
N MET A 342 -1.95 -9.84 6.98
CA MET A 342 -1.28 -8.71 6.36
C MET A 342 0.11 -8.48 6.98
N PRO A 343 1.18 -8.40 6.17
CA PRO A 343 2.51 -8.16 6.69
C PRO A 343 2.61 -6.75 7.29
N GLY A 344 2.99 -6.68 8.57
CA GLY A 344 3.13 -5.42 9.30
C GLY A 344 1.82 -4.81 9.75
N ASP A 345 0.80 -5.64 10.03
CA ASP A 345 -0.50 -5.20 10.53
C ASP A 345 -0.35 -4.35 11.80
N PRO A 346 -0.78 -3.07 11.79
CA PRO A 346 -0.77 -2.26 12.99
C PRO A 346 -1.66 -2.90 14.07
N PRO A 347 -1.31 -2.83 15.35
CA PRO A 347 -2.14 -3.44 16.41
C PRO A 347 -3.55 -2.82 16.50
N PHE A 348 -3.77 -1.57 16.04
CA PHE A 348 -5.04 -0.87 16.17
C PHE A 348 -5.52 -0.16 14.88
N ASP A 349 -6.55 -0.70 14.22
CA ASP A 349 -7.28 -0.02 13.13
C ASP A 349 -8.59 0.58 13.67
N PHE A 350 -8.50 1.79 14.20
CA PHE A 350 -9.64 2.50 14.79
C PHE A 350 -10.75 2.83 13.80
N ILE A 351 -10.40 3.11 12.53
CA ILE A 351 -11.36 3.55 11.51
C ILE A 351 -11.91 2.37 10.72
N GLY A 352 -11.08 1.35 10.47
CA GLY A 352 -11.43 0.23 9.59
C GLY A 352 -12.14 -0.92 10.29
N ILE A 353 -11.80 -1.20 11.55
CA ILE A 353 -12.18 -2.49 12.17
C ILE A 353 -13.18 -2.32 13.28
N ILE A 354 -12.94 -1.39 14.20
CA ILE A 354 -13.82 -1.17 15.35
C ILE A 354 -15.26 -0.84 14.89
N PRO A 355 -15.49 0.09 13.93
CA PRO A 355 -16.83 0.40 13.47
C PRO A 355 -17.48 -0.77 12.73
N ASN A 356 -16.71 -1.48 11.89
CA ASN A 356 -17.22 -2.63 11.14
C ASN A 356 -17.63 -3.78 12.06
N LEU A 357 -16.80 -4.15 13.03
CA LEU A 357 -17.15 -5.17 14.04
C LEU A 357 -18.39 -4.77 14.85
N ALA A 358 -18.48 -3.49 15.26
CA ALA A 358 -19.64 -2.99 16.00
C ALA A 358 -20.95 -3.08 15.18
N ILE A 359 -20.90 -2.71 13.90
CA ILE A 359 -22.06 -2.79 13.00
C ILE A 359 -22.45 -4.25 12.77
N VAL A 360 -21.50 -5.15 12.48
CA VAL A 360 -21.78 -6.57 12.24
C VAL A 360 -22.34 -7.24 13.50
N ALA A 361 -21.80 -6.93 14.68
CA ALA A 361 -22.31 -7.43 15.96
C ALA A 361 -23.74 -6.94 16.24
N THR A 362 -24.03 -5.67 15.96
CA THR A 362 -25.39 -5.11 16.07
C THR A 362 -26.35 -5.80 15.08
N CYS A 363 -25.91 -6.06 13.84
CA CYS A 363 -26.70 -6.80 12.85
C CYS A 363 -26.98 -8.24 13.31
N ALA A 364 -25.99 -8.92 13.87
CA ALA A 364 -26.11 -10.29 14.37
C ALA A 364 -27.12 -10.38 15.53
N THR A 365 -27.04 -9.47 16.50
CA THR A 365 -27.96 -9.43 17.65
C THR A 365 -29.39 -9.14 17.21
N VAL A 366 -29.62 -8.19 16.30
CA VAL A 366 -30.95 -7.91 15.74
C VAL A 366 -31.55 -9.13 15.05
N LEU A 367 -30.77 -9.82 14.20
CA LEU A 367 -31.24 -11.05 13.53
C LEU A 367 -31.58 -12.16 14.53
N LEU A 368 -30.78 -12.32 15.59
CA LEU A 368 -31.00 -13.32 16.62
C LEU A 368 -32.30 -13.03 17.38
N VAL A 369 -32.54 -11.78 17.80
CA VAL A 369 -33.79 -11.36 18.47
C VAL A 369 -35.01 -11.61 17.58
N VAL A 370 -34.93 -11.26 16.29
CA VAL A 370 -36.02 -11.51 15.33
C VAL A 370 -36.29 -13.01 15.16
N ARG A 371 -35.24 -13.85 15.12
CA ARG A 371 -35.37 -15.31 15.05
C ARG A 371 -36.05 -15.88 16.30
N ILE A 372 -35.60 -15.50 17.49
CA ILE A 372 -36.21 -15.94 18.76
C ILE A 372 -37.69 -15.54 18.82
N LYS A 373 -38.01 -14.28 18.52
CA LYS A 373 -39.40 -13.80 18.54
C LYS A 373 -40.29 -14.58 17.56
N ARG A 374 -39.73 -14.93 16.40
CA ARG A 374 -40.45 -15.70 15.38
C ARG A 374 -40.67 -17.16 15.80
N GLN A 375 -39.68 -17.79 16.43
CA GLN A 375 -39.81 -19.15 16.98
C GLN A 375 -40.81 -19.18 18.12
N ALA A 376 -40.73 -18.24 19.08
CA ALA A 376 -41.69 -18.14 20.18
C ALA A 376 -43.14 -17.95 19.69
N ASN A 377 -43.36 -17.15 18.64
CA ASN A 377 -44.68 -17.00 18.03
C ASN A 377 -45.17 -18.26 17.30
N LEU A 378 -44.27 -19.08 16.74
CA LEU A 378 -44.62 -20.36 16.12
C LEU A 378 -44.99 -21.40 17.18
N ASP A 379 -44.21 -21.49 18.26
CA ASP A 379 -44.46 -22.43 19.36
C ASP A 379 -45.75 -22.06 20.10
N GLY A 380 -46.03 -20.77 20.29
CA GLY A 380 -47.30 -20.28 20.85
C GLY A 380 -48.53 -20.48 19.95
N LEU A 381 -48.34 -20.79 18.66
CA LEU A 381 -49.45 -21.13 17.74
C LEU A 381 -49.74 -22.65 17.72
N PHE A 382 -48.81 -23.48 18.22
CA PHE A 382 -48.98 -24.93 18.36
C PHE A 382 -48.76 -25.42 19.81
N PRO A 383 -49.39 -24.83 20.84
CA PRO A 383 -49.13 -25.23 22.22
C PRO A 383 -49.66 -26.63 22.57
N GLU A 384 -50.48 -27.28 21.72
CA GLU A 384 -51.39 -28.31 22.26
C GLU A 384 -51.82 -29.42 21.28
N VAL A 385 -50.90 -30.09 20.59
CA VAL A 385 -51.22 -31.38 19.92
C VAL A 385 -50.45 -32.56 20.52
N GLU A 386 -49.39 -32.31 21.30
CA GLU A 386 -48.53 -33.38 21.81
C GLU A 386 -49.03 -34.03 23.12
N HIS A 387 -50.01 -33.43 23.81
CA HIS A 387 -50.57 -34.00 25.05
C HIS A 387 -51.78 -34.94 24.84
N GLU A 388 -52.36 -35.01 23.64
CA GLU A 388 -53.54 -35.86 23.38
C GLU A 388 -53.17 -37.27 22.86
N GLY A 389 -51.93 -37.47 22.40
CA GLY A 389 -51.43 -38.78 21.93
C GLY A 389 -50.96 -39.74 23.03
N ARG A 390 -50.67 -39.24 24.24
CA ARG A 390 -50.12 -40.06 25.35
C ARG A 390 -51.16 -40.53 26.36
N ARG A 391 -52.45 -40.19 26.18
CA ARG A 391 -53.53 -40.53 27.12
C ARG A 391 -54.42 -41.70 26.68
N LYS A 392 -54.07 -42.43 25.62
CA LYS A 392 -54.84 -43.58 25.09
C LYS A 392 -54.14 -44.95 25.17
N THR A 393 -53.11 -45.08 26.00
CA THR A 393 -52.47 -46.37 26.30
C THR A 393 -52.42 -46.60 27.81
N VAL A 394 -53.58 -46.80 28.42
CA VAL A 394 -53.75 -47.56 29.67
C VAL A 394 -54.94 -48.47 29.48
#